data_AF-A0A926A2D1-F1
#
_entry.id   AF-A0A926A2D1-F1
#
_cell.length_a   1.000
_cell.length_b   1.000
_cell.length_c   1.000
_cell.angle_alpha   90.00
_cell.angle_beta   90.00
_cell.angle_gamma   90.00
#
_symmetry.space_group_name_H-M   'P 1'
#
loop_
_entity.id
_entity.type
_entity.pdbx_description
1 polymer ?
#
loop_
_entity_poly.entity_id
_entity_poly.type
_entity_poly.pdbx_seq_one_letter_code
_entity_poly.pdbx_strand_id
1 'polypeptide(L)' 'MSDEAPGAAYGKSYFDKWYRNPRHRVKSPSELARQVAFVLHTAEWVLARPVRTVLDVGCG' A
#
# COMPACT_ATOMS: atom_id res chain seq x y z
N MET A 1 6.43 31.53 -12.90
CA MET A 1 5.46 31.56 -11.79
C MET A 1 4.65 30.29 -11.92
N SER A 2 4.96 29.29 -11.09
CA SER A 2 4.51 27.91 -11.25
C SER A 2 3.02 27.78 -10.93
N ASP A 3 2.27 27.18 -11.84
CA ASP A 3 0.84 26.97 -11.77
C ASP A 3 0.54 25.60 -11.14
N GLU A 4 0.87 25.40 -9.86
CA GLU A 4 0.57 24.17 -9.14
C GLU A 4 -0.55 24.41 -8.11
N ALA A 5 -1.70 23.80 -8.35
CA ALA A 5 -2.88 23.92 -7.51
C ALA A 5 -2.61 23.45 -6.07
N PRO A 6 -3.28 24.03 -5.05
CA PRO A 6 -3.19 23.59 -3.66
C PRO A 6 -3.72 22.16 -3.52
N GLY A 7 -2.79 21.20 -3.60
CA GLY A 7 -3.03 19.76 -3.75
C GLY A 7 -1.77 18.99 -4.22
N ALA A 8 -0.77 19.70 -4.75
CA ALA A 8 0.49 19.15 -5.23
C ALA A 8 1.37 18.41 -4.20
N ALA A 9 1.07 18.51 -2.89
CA ALA A 9 1.86 17.87 -1.84
C ALA A 9 1.93 16.32 -1.96
N TYR A 10 0.90 15.72 -2.57
CA TYR A 10 0.82 14.29 -2.84
C TYR A 10 0.82 14.00 -4.35
N GLY A 11 1.68 14.70 -5.10
CA GLY A 11 1.88 14.45 -6.52
C GLY A 11 2.67 13.17 -6.82
N LYS A 12 2.90 12.90 -8.11
CA LYS A 12 3.62 11.70 -8.57
C LYS A 12 4.99 11.51 -7.90
N SER A 13 5.77 12.58 -7.79
CA SER A 13 7.11 12.57 -7.18
C SER A 13 7.10 12.12 -5.72
N TYR A 14 6.05 12.47 -4.97
CA TYR A 14 5.85 12.01 -3.60
C TYR A 14 5.70 10.48 -3.54
N PHE A 15 4.80 9.91 -4.34
CA PHE A 15 4.58 8.46 -4.36
C PHE A 15 5.78 7.69 -4.90
N ASP A 16 6.46 8.24 -5.91
CA ASP A 16 7.67 7.62 -6.44
C ASP A 16 8.77 7.53 -5.38
N LYS A 17 8.93 8.56 -4.54
CA LYS A 17 9.93 8.55 -3.46
C LYS A 17 9.53 7.60 -2.32
N TRP A 18 8.31 7.72 -1.81
CA TRP A 18 7.95 7.07 -0.54
C TRP A 18 7.32 5.69 -0.67
N TYR A 19 6.90 5.29 -1.88
CA TYR A 19 6.27 3.99 -2.09
C TYR A 19 7.03 3.13 -3.11
N ARG A 20 7.50 3.72 -4.22
CA ARG A 20 8.14 2.95 -5.32
C ARG A 20 9.66 2.85 -5.22
N ASN A 21 10.32 3.84 -4.63
CA ASN A 21 11.78 3.86 -4.59
C ASN A 21 12.32 2.79 -3.62
N PRO A 22 13.12 1.81 -4.06
CA PRO A 22 13.56 0.71 -3.22
C PRO A 22 14.43 1.12 -2.03
N ARG A 23 15.05 2.30 -2.06
CA ARG A 23 15.88 2.85 -0.97
C ARG A 23 15.11 3.72 0.02
N HIS A 24 14.01 4.33 -0.41
CA HIS A 24 13.25 5.29 0.40
C HIS A 24 11.83 4.84 0.74
N ARG A 25 11.37 3.71 0.16
CA ARG A 25 10.03 3.19 0.39
C ARG A 25 9.81 2.93 1.89
N VAL A 26 8.63 3.34 2.35
CA VAL A 26 8.24 3.24 3.76
C VAL A 26 8.13 1.80 4.24
N LYS A 27 7.79 0.86 3.34
CA LYS A 27 7.73 -0.57 3.65
C LYS A 27 8.40 -1.41 2.58
N SER A 28 9.03 -2.49 2.99
CA SER A 28 9.55 -3.51 2.09
C SER A 28 8.44 -4.50 1.64
N PRO A 29 8.59 -5.16 0.47
CA PRO A 29 7.67 -6.18 0.00
C PRO A 29 7.52 -7.36 0.98
N SER A 30 8.59 -7.70 1.70
CA SER A 30 8.52 -8.80 2.69
C SER A 30 7.72 -8.40 3.93
N GLU A 31 7.78 -7.14 4.36
CA GLU A 31 6.93 -6.63 5.44
C GLU A 31 5.46 -6.59 5.01
N LEU A 32 5.18 -6.15 3.78
CA LEU A 32 3.83 -6.17 3.23
C LEU A 32 3.28 -7.60 3.15
N ALA A 33 4.07 -8.55 2.63
CA ALA A 33 3.66 -9.95 2.54
C ALA A 33 3.31 -10.55 3.92
N ARG A 34 4.12 -10.25 4.95
CA ARG A 34 3.82 -10.69 6.33
C ARG A 34 2.52 -10.09 6.86
N GLN A 35 2.28 -8.80 6.62
CA GLN A 35 1.05 -8.13 7.06
C GLN A 35 -0.19 -8.70 6.34
N VAL A 36 -0.09 -8.92 5.02
CA VAL A 36 -1.17 -9.50 4.22
C VAL A 36 -1.51 -10.90 4.71
N ALA A 37 -0.51 -11.77 4.94
CA ALA A 37 -0.75 -13.11 5.46
C ALA A 37 -1.44 -13.09 6.83
N PHE A 38 -0.98 -12.23 7.74
CA PHE A 38 -1.59 -12.08 9.07
C PHE A 38 -3.06 -11.66 8.99
N VAL A 39 -3.36 -10.61 8.24
CA VAL A 39 -4.73 -10.07 8.15
C VAL A 39 -5.65 -11.03 7.40
N LEU A 40 -5.19 -11.67 6.33
CA LEU A 40 -6.00 -12.64 5.59
C LEU A 40 -6.37 -13.85 6.45
N HIS A 41 -5.41 -14.46 7.15
CA HIS A 41 -5.72 -15.61 8.00
C HIS A 41 -6.64 -15.23 9.17
N THR A 42 -6.47 -14.03 9.73
CA THR A 42 -7.39 -13.52 10.75
C THR A 42 -8.79 -13.34 10.19
N ALA A 43 -8.93 -12.76 8.99
CA ALA A 43 -10.22 -12.55 8.35
C ALA A 43 -10.91 -13.89 8.02
N GLU A 44 -10.18 -14.87 7.48
CA GLU A 44 -10.71 -16.20 7.18
C GLU A 44 -11.17 -16.94 8.43
N TRP A 45 -10.43 -16.79 9.54
CA TRP A 45 -10.85 -17.32 10.84
C TRP A 45 -12.17 -16.70 11.30
N VAL A 46 -12.29 -15.36 11.27
CA VAL A 46 -13.51 -14.65 11.69
C VAL A 46 -14.70 -14.99 10.79
N LEU A 47 -14.48 -15.11 9.48
CA LEU A 47 -15.53 -15.38 8.50
C LEU A 47 -15.90 -16.87 8.39
N ALA A 48 -15.12 -17.77 9.00
CA ALA A 48 -15.23 -19.22 8.87
C ALA A 48 -15.28 -19.72 7.41
N ARG A 49 -14.65 -18.97 6.50
CA ARG A 49 -14.56 -19.32 5.07
C ARG A 49 -13.33 -18.68 4.41
N PRO A 50 -12.81 -19.28 3.33
CA PRO A 50 -11.73 -18.67 2.56
C PRO A 50 -12.13 -17.34 1.92
N VAL A 51 -11.21 -16.38 1.92
CA VAL A 51 -11.35 -15.13 1.16
C VAL A 51 -10.99 -15.43 -0.30
N ARG A 52 -11.89 -15.06 -1.23
CA ARG A 52 -11.72 -15.39 -2.66
C ARG A 52 -11.05 -14.28 -3.46
N THR A 53 -11.30 -13.03 -3.09
CA THR A 53 -10.81 -11.85 -3.80
C THR A 53 -10.47 -10.76 -2.80
N VAL A 54 -9.46 -9.95 -3.14
CA VAL A 54 -8.99 -8.82 -2.36
C VAL A 54 -8.82 -7.63 -3.30
N LEU A 55 -9.20 -6.44 -2.84
CA LEU A 55 -8.86 -5.18 -3.48
C LEU A 55 -7.70 -4.55 -2.69
N ASP A 56 -6.56 -4.40 -3.35
CA ASP A 56 -5.41 -3.69 -2.78
C ASP A 56 -5.48 -2.21 -3.16
N VAL A 57 -5.88 -1.36 -2.19
CA VAL A 57 -6.02 0.08 -2.39
C VAL A 57 -4.72 0.78 -2.01
N GLY A 58 -4.13 1.48 -2.97
CA GLY A 58 -2.87 2.20 -2.73
C GLY A 58 -1.67 1.26 -2.64
N CYS A 59 -1.64 0.24 -3.49
CA CYS A 59 -0.66 -0.86 -3.51
C CYS A 59 0.82 -0.48 -3.69
N GLY A 60 1.11 0.83 -3.81
CA GLY A 60 2.46 1.40 -3.67
C GLY A 60 3.48 0.86 -4.65
#